data_AF-A0A818D5N4-F1
#
_entry.id   AF-A0A818D5N4-F1
#
_cell.length_a   1.000
_cell.length_b   1.000
_cell.length_c   1.000
_cell.angle_alpha   90.00
_cell.angle_beta   90.00
_cell.angle_gamma   90.00
#
_symmetry.space_group_name_H-M   'P 1'
#
loop_
_entity.id
_entity.type
_entity.pdbx_description
1 polymer ?
#
loop_
_entity_poly.entity_id
_entity_poly.type
_entity_poly.pdbx_seq_one_letter_code
_entity_poly.pdbx_strand_id
1 'polypeptide(L)'
;TTKNEFGIAIAFYSGLWTYKGWNSLNSMTEELENPKRNLWLSIVLTLPGVIVLYVLTNISYFTVMNKETLLASKVVAVTWGEAALGPAVRVLPILILICALGSVNGSLFGVAQYCMVGVQYGYLPEVFACIHKTRLAPMSGIVFEDMLAILSCLPSNIENLINFFSFSA
;
A
#
# COMPACT_ATOMS: atom_id res chain seq x y z
N THR A 1 -17.24 21.21 -11.99
CA THR A 1 -18.15 20.23 -12.62
C THR A 1 -17.50 19.72 -13.88
N THR A 2 -16.67 18.68 -13.79
CA THR A 2 -15.88 18.15 -14.91
C THR A 2 -16.71 17.13 -15.69
N LYS A 3 -16.97 17.43 -16.97
CA LYS A 3 -17.83 16.69 -17.93
C LYS A 3 -17.17 15.44 -18.55
N ASN A 4 -16.21 14.80 -17.87
CA ASN A 4 -15.51 13.63 -18.41
C ASN A 4 -15.81 12.41 -17.55
N GLU A 5 -16.60 11.47 -18.07
CA GLU A 5 -16.95 10.20 -17.41
C GLU A 5 -15.69 9.42 -16.98
N PHE A 6 -14.62 9.48 -17.78
CA PHE A 6 -13.31 8.92 -17.47
C PHE A 6 -12.63 9.55 -16.24
N GLY A 7 -12.86 10.83 -15.96
CA GLY A 7 -12.25 11.51 -14.81
C GLY A 7 -12.79 10.99 -13.47
N ILE A 8 -14.05 10.54 -13.45
CA ILE A 8 -14.65 9.93 -12.27
C ILE A 8 -14.04 8.55 -12.03
N ALA A 9 -13.87 7.73 -13.08
CA ALA A 9 -13.25 6.41 -12.97
C ALA A 9 -11.81 6.46 -12.44
N ILE A 10 -10.98 7.38 -12.95
CA ILE A 10 -9.59 7.55 -12.49
C ILE A 10 -9.52 7.99 -11.02
N ALA A 11 -10.46 8.84 -10.58
CA ALA A 11 -10.57 9.24 -9.18
C ALA A 11 -10.94 8.04 -8.28
N PHE A 12 -11.86 7.18 -8.72
CA PHE A 12 -12.18 5.94 -8.01
C PHE A 12 -10.99 4.97 -7.96
N TYR A 13 -10.21 4.83 -9.04
CA TYR A 13 -9.00 3.99 -9.01
C TYR A 13 -7.97 4.48 -8.00
N SER A 14 -7.73 5.79 -7.96
CA SER A 14 -6.84 6.39 -6.96
C SER A 14 -7.36 6.21 -5.53
N GLY A 15 -8.68 6.30 -5.33
CA GLY A 15 -9.32 6.01 -4.06
C GLY A 15 -9.16 4.54 -3.64
N LEU A 16 -9.48 3.60 -4.53
CA LEU A 16 -9.38 2.16 -4.28
C LEU A 16 -7.94 1.71 -4.02
N TRP A 17 -6.96 2.33 -4.67
CA TRP A 17 -5.54 2.09 -4.39
C TRP A 17 -5.20 2.34 -2.92
N THR A 18 -5.79 3.37 -2.31
CA THR A 18 -5.56 3.71 -0.90
C THR A 18 -6.15 2.66 0.06
N TYR A 19 -7.19 1.95 -0.35
CA TYR A 19 -7.79 0.84 0.42
C TYR A 19 -7.24 -0.55 0.03
N LYS A 20 -6.21 -0.62 -0.82
CA LYS A 20 -5.57 -1.88 -1.19
C LYS A 20 -4.89 -2.52 0.03
N GLY A 21 -4.94 -3.85 0.09
CA GLY A 21 -4.32 -4.65 1.17
C GLY A 21 -5.32 -5.47 1.99
N TRP A 22 -6.62 -5.25 1.81
CA TRP A 22 -7.67 -6.06 2.45
C TRP A 22 -7.55 -7.56 2.10
N ASN A 23 -7.08 -7.90 0.90
CA ASN A 23 -6.86 -9.29 0.48
C ASN A 23 -5.74 -9.99 1.26
N SER A 24 -4.70 -9.27 1.66
CA SER A 24 -3.58 -9.84 2.42
C SER A 24 -4.02 -10.34 3.80
N LEU A 25 -5.11 -9.78 4.35
CA LEU A 25 -5.74 -10.29 5.58
C LEU A 25 -6.27 -11.72 5.40
N ASN A 26 -6.78 -12.06 4.22
CA ASN A 26 -7.27 -13.41 3.95
C ASN A 26 -6.12 -14.43 3.93
N SER A 27 -4.94 -14.05 3.41
CA SER A 27 -3.78 -14.94 3.36
C SER A 27 -3.17 -15.22 4.74
N MET A 28 -3.30 -14.31 5.70
CA MET A 28 -2.86 -14.52 7.09
C MET A 28 -3.87 -15.28 7.96
N THR A 29 -5.01 -15.70 7.38
CA THR A 29 -6.04 -16.45 8.12
C THR A 29 -5.54 -17.80 8.63
N GLU A 30 -4.56 -18.42 7.95
CA GLU A 30 -3.97 -19.70 8.35
C GLU A 30 -3.14 -19.59 9.65
N GLU A 31 -2.65 -18.39 9.97
CA GLU A 31 -1.84 -18.12 11.17
C GLU A 31 -2.69 -17.57 12.34
N LEU A 32 -3.99 -17.32 12.10
CA LEU A 32 -4.88 -16.73 13.10
C LEU A 32 -5.50 -17.80 14.03
N GLU A 33 -5.40 -17.57 15.33
CA GLU A 33 -6.16 -18.35 16.32
C GLU A 33 -7.67 -18.04 16.16
N ASN A 34 -8.51 -19.06 15.95
CA ASN A 34 -9.96 -18.94 15.71
C ASN A 34 -10.35 -18.04 14.51
N PRO A 35 -10.04 -18.45 13.26
CA PRO A 35 -10.15 -17.61 12.07
C PRO A 35 -11.59 -17.14 11.80
N LYS A 36 -12.61 -17.99 11.97
CA LYS A 36 -14.02 -17.63 11.69
C LYS A 36 -14.50 -16.37 12.43
N ARG A 37 -14.08 -16.19 13.68
CA ARG A 37 -14.52 -15.05 14.51
C ARG A 37 -13.57 -13.86 14.34
N ASN A 38 -12.27 -14.12 14.42
CA ASN A 38 -11.26 -13.07 14.45
C ASN A 38 -11.07 -12.41 13.08
N LEU A 39 -11.21 -13.15 11.98
CA LEU A 39 -11.21 -12.57 10.63
C LEU A 39 -12.41 -11.63 10.44
N TRP A 40 -13.61 -12.07 10.83
CA TRP A 40 -14.82 -11.26 10.68
C TRP A 40 -14.76 -9.99 11.53
N LEU A 41 -14.33 -10.09 12.79
CA LEU A 41 -14.12 -8.94 13.67
C LEU A 41 -13.05 -7.98 13.11
N SER A 42 -11.96 -8.51 12.57
CA SER A 42 -10.89 -7.70 11.99
C SER A 42 -11.42 -6.86 10.84
N ILE A 43 -12.16 -7.45 9.90
CA ILE A 43 -12.75 -6.75 8.76
C ILE A 43 -13.74 -5.67 9.23
N VAL A 44 -14.65 -6.03 10.14
CA VAL A 44 -15.71 -5.12 10.62
C VAL A 44 -15.14 -3.94 11.42
N LEU A 45 -13.98 -4.10 12.09
CA LEU A 45 -13.34 -3.00 12.82
C LEU A 45 -12.41 -2.16 11.94
N THR A 46 -11.58 -2.81 11.11
CA THR A 46 -10.57 -2.10 10.30
C THR A 46 -11.19 -1.30 9.17
N LEU A 47 -12.16 -1.85 8.42
CA LEU A 47 -12.77 -1.12 7.30
C LEU A 47 -13.38 0.23 7.70
N PRO A 48 -14.32 0.32 8.66
CA PRO A 48 -14.87 1.61 9.08
C PRO A 48 -13.83 2.47 9.79
N GLY A 49 -12.89 1.89 10.53
CA GLY A 49 -11.80 2.65 11.16
C GLY A 49 -10.95 3.40 10.13
N VAL A 50 -10.55 2.72 9.05
CA VAL A 50 -9.78 3.33 7.97
C VAL A 50 -10.61 4.38 7.22
N ILE A 51 -11.89 4.12 6.96
CA ILE A 51 -12.79 5.12 6.33
C ILE A 51 -12.87 6.39 7.16
N VAL A 52 -13.10 6.28 8.47
CA VAL A 52 -13.19 7.43 9.38
C VAL A 52 -11.87 8.21 9.40
N LEU A 53 -10.72 7.52 9.50
CA LEU A 53 -9.41 8.17 9.48
C LEU A 53 -9.14 8.92 8.17
N TYR A 54 -9.52 8.35 7.01
CA TYR A 54 -9.37 9.04 5.75
C TYR A 54 -10.29 10.25 5.60
N VAL A 55 -11.54 10.16 6.05
CA VAL A 55 -12.44 11.32 6.06
C VAL A 55 -11.89 12.43 6.95
N LEU A 56 -11.45 12.10 8.16
CA LEU A 56 -10.84 13.07 9.08
C LEU A 56 -9.58 13.73 8.51
N THR A 57 -8.72 12.94 7.85
CA THR A 57 -7.50 13.46 7.21
C THR A 57 -7.84 14.43 6.08
N ASN A 58 -8.81 14.07 5.21
CA ASN A 58 -9.25 14.97 4.14
C ASN A 58 -9.87 16.27 4.69
N ILE A 59 -10.69 16.18 5.75
CA ILE A 59 -11.22 17.36 6.44
C ILE A 59 -10.07 18.25 6.95
N SER A 60 -9.05 17.65 7.59
CA SER A 60 -7.89 18.38 8.09
C SER A 60 -7.08 19.09 7.00
N TYR A 61 -6.97 18.50 5.80
CA TYR A 61 -6.32 19.15 4.67
C TYR A 61 -7.11 20.36 4.16
N PHE A 62 -8.44 20.24 4.04
CA PHE A 62 -9.27 21.33 3.54
C PHE A 62 -9.44 22.49 4.53
N THR A 63 -9.25 22.27 5.84
CA THR A 63 -9.30 23.37 6.83
C THR A 63 -8.04 24.21 6.85
N VAL A 64 -6.88 23.63 6.51
CA VAL A 64 -5.57 24.29 6.59
C VAL A 64 -5.10 24.82 5.24
N MET A 65 -5.44 24.15 4.13
CA MET A 65 -4.91 24.46 2.80
C MET A 65 -5.99 24.89 1.79
N ASN A 66 -5.66 25.83 0.91
CA ASN A 66 -6.48 26.17 -0.24
C ASN A 66 -6.36 25.11 -1.36
N LYS A 67 -7.39 25.02 -2.22
CA LYS A 67 -7.45 24.05 -3.32
C LYS A 67 -6.26 24.16 -4.29
N GLU A 68 -5.82 25.38 -4.59
CA GLU A 68 -4.69 25.63 -5.49
C GLU A 68 -3.37 25.10 -4.90
N THR A 69 -3.12 25.38 -3.62
CA THR A 69 -1.96 24.85 -2.92
C THR A 69 -1.99 23.33 -2.82
N LEU A 70 -3.17 22.73 -2.64
CA LEU A 70 -3.33 21.28 -2.57
C LEU A 70 -3.01 20.60 -3.91
N LEU A 71 -3.48 21.16 -5.03
CA LEU A 71 -3.22 20.64 -6.37
C LEU A 71 -1.78 20.85 -6.85
N ALA A 72 -1.12 21.92 -6.41
CA ALA A 72 0.28 22.19 -6.74
C ALA A 72 1.28 21.36 -5.92
N SER A 73 0.84 20.75 -4.81
CA SER A 73 1.71 20.07 -3.86
C SER A 73 2.02 18.63 -4.28
N LYS A 74 3.31 18.31 -4.46
CA LYS A 74 3.76 16.93 -4.72
C LYS A 74 3.59 16.01 -3.51
N VAL A 75 3.73 16.56 -2.29
CA VAL A 75 3.58 15.81 -1.03
C VAL A 75 2.69 16.60 -0.08
N VAL A 76 1.37 16.35 -0.16
CA VAL A 76 0.33 17.11 0.56
C VAL A 76 0.54 17.09 2.08
N ALA A 77 1.02 15.98 2.64
CA ALA A 77 1.25 15.86 4.08
C ALA A 77 2.33 16.83 4.59
N VAL A 78 3.40 17.05 3.83
CA VAL A 78 4.50 17.93 4.24
C VAL A 78 4.07 19.40 4.19
N THR A 79 3.38 19.80 3.12
CA THR A 79 2.84 21.15 2.97
C THR A 79 1.77 21.46 4.01
N TRP A 80 0.96 20.47 4.40
CA TRP A 80 0.05 20.60 5.54
C TRP A 80 0.82 20.76 6.85
N GLY A 81 1.88 19.97 7.05
CA GLY A 81 2.72 20.05 8.26
C GLY A 81 3.44 21.39 8.40
N GLU A 82 3.88 22.01 7.30
CA GLU A 82 4.47 23.35 7.33
C GLU A 82 3.46 24.41 7.83
N ALA A 83 2.20 24.29 7.41
CA ALA A 83 1.13 25.22 7.80
C ALA A 83 0.57 24.95 9.21
N ALA A 84 0.48 23.68 9.65
CA ALA A 84 -0.17 23.29 10.90
C ALA A 84 0.79 23.07 12.08
N LEU A 85 1.96 22.47 11.85
CA LEU A 85 2.88 22.00 12.89
C LEU A 85 4.09 22.93 13.10
N GLY A 86 4.33 23.89 12.18
CA GLY A 86 5.45 24.81 12.25
C GLY A 86 6.80 24.09 12.36
N PRO A 87 7.65 24.34 13.38
CA PRO A 87 8.99 23.77 13.47
C PRO A 87 9.03 22.24 13.64
N ALA A 88 7.93 21.61 14.09
CA ALA A 88 7.83 20.16 14.24
C ALA A 88 7.72 19.42 12.89
N VAL A 89 7.51 20.13 11.77
CA VAL A 89 7.40 19.52 10.44
C VAL A 89 8.63 18.70 10.04
N ARG A 90 9.82 18.98 10.59
CA ARG A 90 11.05 18.25 10.25
C ARG A 90 10.98 16.76 10.61
N VAL A 91 10.15 16.39 11.57
CA VAL A 91 9.95 15.00 12.00
C VAL A 91 8.96 14.27 11.08
N LEU A 92 8.06 15.01 10.43
CA LEU A 92 6.97 14.44 9.65
C LEU A 92 7.46 13.60 8.45
N PRO A 93 8.44 14.04 7.62
CA PRO A 93 9.00 13.19 6.57
C PRO A 93 9.61 11.89 7.11
N ILE A 94 10.25 11.93 8.28
CA ILE A 94 10.85 10.75 8.91
C ILE A 94 9.76 9.74 9.28
N LEU A 95 8.65 10.20 9.86
CA LEU A 95 7.50 9.35 10.16
C LEU A 95 6.88 8.75 8.90
N ILE A 96 6.71 9.56 7.84
CA ILE A 96 6.20 9.08 6.55
C ILE A 96 7.12 7.99 5.97
N LEU A 97 8.44 8.18 6.06
CA LEU A 97 9.43 7.19 5.61
C LEU A 97 9.35 5.90 6.43
N ILE A 98 9.23 5.98 7.76
CA ILE A 98 9.07 4.79 8.62
C ILE A 98 7.79 4.03 8.25
N CYS A 99 6.68 4.74 8.02
CA CYS A 99 5.42 4.13 7.58
C CYS A 99 5.56 3.45 6.21
N ALA A 100 6.23 4.11 5.25
CA ALA A 100 6.47 3.56 3.93
C ALA A 100 7.35 2.29 4.00
N LEU A 101 8.42 2.32 4.79
CA LEU A 101 9.28 1.16 5.04
C LEU A 101 8.52 0.02 5.72
N GLY A 102 7.64 0.33 6.66
CA GLY A 102 6.76 -0.65 7.29
C GLY A 102 5.82 -1.34 6.29
N SER A 103 5.25 -0.58 5.36
CA SER A 103 4.39 -1.11 4.29
C SER A 103 5.17 -2.03 3.34
N VAL A 104 6.37 -1.61 2.91
CA VAL A 104 7.24 -2.44 2.06
C VAL A 104 7.63 -3.73 2.78
N ASN A 105 8.06 -3.65 4.04
CA ASN A 105 8.41 -4.82 4.82
C ASN A 105 7.23 -5.81 4.97
N GLY A 106 6.01 -5.31 5.19
CA GLY A 106 4.81 -6.15 5.21
C GLY A 106 4.54 -6.85 3.88
N SER A 107 4.75 -6.16 2.75
CA SER A 107 4.58 -6.76 1.42
C SER A 107 5.60 -7.87 1.13
N LEU A 108 6.84 -7.72 1.59
CA LEU A 108 7.89 -8.74 1.43
C LEU A 108 7.54 -10.05 2.14
N PHE A 109 6.93 -9.98 3.34
CA PHE A 109 6.44 -11.17 4.04
C PHE A 109 5.35 -11.89 3.26
N GLY A 110 4.40 -11.14 2.67
CA GLY A 110 3.36 -11.73 1.83
C GLY A 110 3.94 -12.46 0.62
N VAL A 111 4.87 -11.83 -0.11
CA VAL A 111 5.54 -12.43 -1.27
C VAL A 111 6.26 -13.73 -0.90
N ALA A 112 6.97 -13.75 0.23
CA ALA A 112 7.65 -14.95 0.71
C ALA A 112 6.68 -16.12 0.93
N GLN A 113 5.51 -15.87 1.55
CA GLN A 113 4.48 -16.88 1.74
C GLN A 113 3.90 -17.36 0.40
N TYR A 114 3.56 -16.45 -0.51
CA TYR A 114 3.02 -16.82 -1.83
C TYR A 114 4.00 -17.67 -2.64
N CYS A 115 5.29 -17.34 -2.64
CA CYS A 115 6.31 -18.13 -3.34
C CYS A 115 6.45 -19.54 -2.75
N MET A 116 6.43 -19.67 -1.41
CA MET A 116 6.52 -20.97 -0.73
C MET A 116 5.32 -21.87 -1.06
N VAL A 117 4.11 -21.31 -0.98
CA VAL A 117 2.87 -22.01 -1.31
C VAL A 117 2.80 -22.36 -2.80
N GLY A 118 3.19 -21.44 -3.68
CA GLY A 118 3.17 -21.66 -5.13
C GLY A 118 4.12 -22.78 -5.60
N VAL A 119 5.26 -22.97 -4.93
CA VAL A 119 6.15 -24.11 -5.22
C VAL A 119 5.57 -25.42 -4.67
N GLN A 120 4.95 -25.41 -3.49
CA GLN A 120 4.30 -26.60 -2.93
C GLN A 120 3.18 -27.16 -3.83
N TYR A 121 2.41 -26.28 -4.47
CA TYR A 121 1.34 -26.66 -5.40
C TYR A 121 1.83 -26.85 -6.86
N GLY A 122 3.13 -26.68 -7.13
CA GLY A 122 3.73 -26.89 -8.46
C GLY A 122 3.44 -25.78 -9.49
N TYR A 123 2.92 -24.63 -9.07
CA TYR A 123 2.66 -23.48 -9.94
C TYR A 123 3.92 -22.65 -10.23
N LEU A 124 4.91 -22.69 -9.34
CA LEU A 124 6.19 -21.98 -9.49
C LEU A 124 7.36 -22.98 -9.53
N PRO A 125 8.40 -22.71 -10.35
CA PRO A 125 9.66 -23.45 -10.31
C PRO A 125 10.31 -23.44 -8.92
N GLU A 126 10.94 -24.53 -8.51
CA GLU A 126 11.62 -24.68 -7.21
C GLU A 126 12.69 -23.60 -6.95
N VAL A 127 13.19 -22.96 -8.00
CA VAL A 127 14.13 -21.84 -7.92
C VAL A 127 13.57 -20.68 -7.09
N PHE A 128 12.24 -20.43 -7.11
CA PHE A 128 11.61 -19.32 -6.39
C PHE A 128 11.37 -19.59 -4.89
N ALA A 129 11.39 -20.86 -4.47
CA ALA A 129 11.36 -21.25 -3.06
C ALA A 129 12.72 -21.77 -2.58
N CYS A 130 13.82 -21.37 -3.24
CA CYS A 130 15.17 -21.68 -2.76
C CYS A 130 15.41 -20.97 -1.42
N ILE A 131 15.19 -21.72 -0.33
CA ILE A 131 15.40 -21.27 1.04
C ILE A 131 16.90 -21.17 1.30
N HIS A 132 17.35 -20.01 1.77
CA HIS A 132 18.74 -19.88 2.19
C HIS A 132 18.98 -20.70 3.48
N LYS A 133 19.97 -21.61 3.46
CA LYS A 133 20.25 -22.61 4.51
C LYS A 133 20.39 -22.04 5.94
N THR A 134 20.76 -20.77 6.09
CA THR A 134 21.01 -20.13 7.39
C THR A 134 19.94 -19.12 7.80
N ARG A 135 19.18 -18.56 6.85
CA ARG A 135 18.18 -17.51 7.12
C ARG A 135 16.74 -17.98 6.99
N LEU A 136 16.51 -19.22 6.56
CA LEU A 136 15.18 -19.85 6.45
C LEU A 136 14.14 -19.03 5.66
N ALA A 137 14.59 -18.07 4.85
CA ALA A 137 13.75 -17.19 4.03
C ALA A 137 13.96 -17.50 2.52
N PRO A 138 12.89 -17.45 1.71
CA PRO A 138 12.96 -17.62 0.25
C PRO A 138 13.57 -16.37 -0.40
N MET A 139 14.91 -16.33 -0.47
CA MET A 139 15.64 -15.15 -0.96
C MET A 139 15.43 -14.89 -2.46
N SER A 140 15.29 -15.94 -3.27
CA SER A 140 15.16 -15.81 -4.73
C SER A 140 13.84 -15.19 -5.17
N GLY A 141 12.72 -15.54 -4.52
CA GLY A 141 11.42 -14.92 -4.77
C GLY A 141 11.41 -13.42 -4.43
N ILE A 142 12.02 -13.06 -3.30
CA ILE A 142 12.14 -11.65 -2.87
C ILE A 142 13.00 -10.83 -3.84
N VAL A 143 14.17 -11.35 -4.24
CA VAL A 143 15.05 -10.64 -5.19
C VAL A 143 14.37 -10.46 -6.56
N PHE A 144 13.57 -11.43 -6.99
CA PHE A 144 12.81 -11.30 -8.23
C PHE A 144 11.73 -10.22 -8.14
N GLU A 145 10.98 -10.17 -7.04
CA GLU A 145 10.00 -9.11 -6.79
C GLU A 145 10.66 -7.73 -6.75
N ASP A 146 11.78 -7.59 -6.03
CA ASP A 146 12.53 -6.33 -5.96
C ASP A 146 13.03 -5.90 -7.34
N MET A 147 13.47 -6.85 -8.18
CA MET A 147 13.88 -6.57 -9.56
C MET A 147 12.69 -6.06 -10.40
N LEU A 148 11.51 -6.67 -10.28
CA LEU A 148 10.30 -6.23 -10.96
C LEU A 148 9.83 -4.85 -10.45
N ALA A 149 9.95 -4.59 -9.15
CA ALA A 149 9.65 -3.28 -8.56
C ALA A 149 10.57 -2.19 -9.11
N ILE A 150 11.89 -2.45 -9.22
CA ILE A 150 12.86 -1.53 -9.82
C ILE A 150 12.54 -1.27 -11.30
N LEU A 151 12.22 -2.33 -12.06
CA LEU A 151 11.83 -2.20 -13.46
C LEU A 151 10.55 -1.35 -13.61
N SER A 152 9.59 -1.54 -12.70
CA SER A 152 8.32 -0.81 -12.67
C SER A 152 8.48 0.66 -12.27
N CYS A 153 9.57 1.03 -11.60
CA CYS A 153 9.89 2.42 -11.28
C CYS A 153 10.48 3.22 -12.46
N LEU A 154 10.93 2.56 -13.53
CA LEU A 154 11.48 3.24 -14.71
C LEU A 154 10.50 4.21 -15.39
N PRO A 155 9.21 3.87 -15.61
CA PRO A 155 8.21 4.85 -16.01
C PRO A 155 7.91 5.82 -14.85
N SER A 156 8.46 7.03 -14.89
CA SER A 156 8.50 8.01 -13.78
C SER A 156 7.16 8.56 -13.25
N ASN A 157 6.00 8.02 -13.64
CA ASN A 157 4.69 8.57 -13.28
C ASN A 157 3.88 7.61 -12.41
N ILE A 158 3.70 8.00 -11.14
CA ILE A 158 2.92 7.27 -10.14
C ILE A 158 1.47 7.07 -10.60
N GLU A 159 0.85 8.07 -11.23
CA GLU A 159 -0.54 7.97 -11.72
C GLU A 159 -0.70 6.89 -12.79
N ASN A 160 0.26 6.77 -13.70
CA ASN A 160 0.25 5.72 -14.73
C ASN A 160 0.43 4.34 -14.09
N LEU A 161 1.27 4.25 -13.07
CA LEU A 161 1.51 3.02 -12.34
C LEU A 161 0.26 2.57 -11.57
N ILE A 162 -0.42 3.50 -10.89
CA ILE A 162 -1.69 3.23 -10.19
C ILE A 162 -2.75 2.75 -11.19
N ASN A 163 -2.90 3.44 -12.31
CA ASN A 163 -3.88 3.04 -13.34
C ASN A 163 -3.55 1.67 -13.95
N PHE A 164 -2.27 1.37 -14.20
CA PHE A 164 -1.85 0.05 -14.68
C PHE A 164 -2.17 -1.05 -13.67
N PHE A 165 -1.84 -0.86 -12.40
CA PHE A 165 -2.15 -1.83 -11.35
C PHE A 165 -3.65 -1.99 -11.12
N SER A 166 -4.43 -0.91 -11.15
CA SER A 166 -5.89 -0.97 -11.00
C SER A 166 -6.59 -1.61 -12.18
N PHE A 167 -5.99 -1.55 -13.38
CA PHE A 167 -6.49 -2.27 -14.56
C PHE A 167 -6.09 -3.76 -14.55
N SER A 168 -4.92 -4.09 -14.00
CA SER A 168 -4.41 -5.46 -13.95
C SER A 168 -4.97 -6.30 -12.79
N ALA A 169 -5.58 -5.66 -11.78
CA ALA A 169 -6.19 -6.30 -10.62
C ALA A 169 -7.68 -6.60 -10.86
#